data_AF-A0A895AI83-F1
#
_entry.id   AF-A0A895AI83-F1
#
_cell.length_a   1.000
_cell.length_b   1.000
_cell.length_c   1.000
_cell.angle_alpha   90.00
_cell.angle_beta   90.00
_cell.angle_gamma   90.00
#
_symmetry.space_group_name_H-M   'P 1'
#
loop_
_entity.id
_entity.type
_entity.pdbx_description
1 polymer ?
#
loop_
_entity_poly.entity_id
_entity_poly.type
_entity_poly.pdbx_seq_one_letter_code
_entity_poly.pdbx_strand_id
1 'polypeptide(L)'
;MSQQSRTASREAASIIALPTHAVGYLALLAAIVTGVIHLQLGNQIAGLNQQLAILFVLNGVGFLAGGAVYVSSYWREALYLVAAAYALTTIVSLFVFQGFSVDAFYMGNTLNTTAVISKAAEAVLAACAVFLYATE
;
A
#
# COMPACT_ATOMS: atom_id res chain seq x y z
N MET A 1 -49.05 17.28 25.09
CA MET A 1 -48.30 16.97 23.86
C MET A 1 -46.87 17.45 24.04
N SER A 2 -46.00 16.62 24.62
CA SER A 2 -44.58 16.91 24.79
C SER A 2 -43.85 16.57 23.49
N GLN A 3 -43.40 17.59 22.76
CA GLN A 3 -42.36 17.41 21.75
C GLN A 3 -41.07 17.10 22.50
N GLN A 4 -40.84 15.82 22.78
CA GLN A 4 -39.61 15.30 23.33
C GLN A 4 -38.52 15.48 22.27
N SER A 5 -37.73 16.54 22.46
CA SER A 5 -36.33 16.67 22.10
C SER A 5 -35.81 15.62 21.13
N ARG A 6 -35.87 15.91 19.83
CA ARG A 6 -34.88 15.40 18.88
C ARG A 6 -33.57 16.16 19.09
N THR A 7 -32.97 16.04 20.26
CA THR A 7 -31.52 16.11 20.40
C THR A 7 -30.98 14.82 19.77
N ALA A 8 -31.14 14.70 18.45
CA ALA A 8 -30.32 13.80 17.67
C ALA A 8 -28.94 14.43 17.73
N SER A 9 -28.16 14.05 18.75
CA SER A 9 -26.72 14.09 18.66
C SER A 9 -26.38 13.32 17.39
N ARG A 10 -26.18 14.04 16.28
CA ARG A 10 -25.29 13.55 15.24
C ARG A 10 -23.96 13.46 15.97
N GLU A 11 -23.68 12.33 16.61
CA GLU A 11 -22.30 11.93 16.82
C GLU A 11 -21.65 12.14 15.46
N ALA A 12 -20.71 13.08 15.40
CA ALA A 12 -19.99 13.36 14.17
C ALA A 12 -19.41 12.01 13.73
N ALA A 13 -19.93 11.46 12.62
CA ALA A 13 -19.47 10.17 12.13
C ALA A 13 -17.94 10.26 12.00
N SER A 14 -17.22 9.42 12.75
CA SER A 14 -15.76 9.45 12.73
C SER A 14 -15.29 9.17 11.32
N ILE A 15 -14.49 10.08 10.77
CA ILE A 15 -13.86 9.91 9.45
C ILE A 15 -12.72 8.89 9.54
N ILE A 16 -12.17 8.68 10.74
CA ILE A 16 -11.09 7.73 11.01
C ILE A 16 -11.70 6.42 11.53
N ALA A 17 -11.32 5.32 10.91
CA ALA A 17 -11.66 3.96 11.29
C ALA A 17 -10.36 3.16 11.41
N LEU A 18 -9.91 2.89 12.64
CA LEU A 18 -8.69 2.12 12.87
C LEU A 18 -8.93 0.63 12.64
N PRO A 19 -7.89 -0.12 12.23
CA PRO A 19 -8.01 -1.57 12.08
C PRO A 19 -8.42 -2.25 13.38
N THR A 20 -9.33 -3.21 13.30
CA THR A 20 -9.80 -4.00 14.44
C THR A 20 -8.95 -5.25 14.69
N HIS A 21 -8.13 -5.64 13.71
CA HIS A 21 -7.26 -6.83 13.73
C HIS A 21 -5.78 -6.46 13.57
N ALA A 22 -4.90 -7.25 14.21
CA ALA A 22 -3.45 -7.10 14.08
C ALA A 22 -2.97 -7.17 12.62
N VAL A 23 -3.64 -7.98 11.79
CA VAL A 23 -3.35 -8.11 10.35
C VAL A 23 -3.59 -6.80 9.60
N GLY A 24 -4.59 -6.00 10.00
CA GLY A 24 -4.84 -4.68 9.42
C GLY A 24 -3.72 -3.68 9.75
N TYR A 25 -3.20 -3.70 10.97
CA TYR A 25 -2.01 -2.91 11.31
C TYR A 25 -0.76 -3.35 10.52
N LEU A 26 -0.61 -4.67 10.29
CA LEU A 26 0.47 -5.19 9.45
C LEU A 26 0.34 -4.75 7.99
N ALA A 27 -0.88 -4.78 7.43
CA ALA A 27 -1.15 -4.25 6.10
C ALA A 27 -0.81 -2.76 6.00
N LEU A 28 -1.23 -1.97 6.99
CA LEU A 28 -0.93 -0.53 7.05
C LEU A 28 0.57 -0.27 7.12
N LEU A 29 1.30 -0.99 7.98
CA LEU A 29 2.75 -0.88 8.08
C LEU A 29 3.44 -1.25 6.76
N ALA A 30 3.01 -2.35 6.13
CA ALA A 30 3.55 -2.80 4.84
C ALA A 30 3.30 -1.76 3.73
N ALA A 31 2.13 -1.14 3.70
CA ALA A 31 1.82 -0.04 2.77
C ALA A 31 2.72 1.19 3.02
N ILE A 32 2.94 1.56 4.28
CA ILE A 32 3.82 2.69 4.64
C ILE A 32 5.27 2.41 4.22
N VAL A 33 5.81 1.25 4.58
CA VAL A 33 7.19 0.85 4.23
C VAL A 33 7.36 0.83 2.71
N THR A 34 6.43 0.21 1.99
CA THR A 34 6.44 0.16 0.52
C THR A 34 6.39 1.56 -0.06
N GLY A 35 5.47 2.40 0.41
CA GLY A 35 5.28 3.76 -0.05
C GLY A 35 6.55 4.60 0.11
N VAL A 36 7.15 4.59 1.29
CA VAL A 36 8.39 5.33 1.59
C VAL A 36 9.55 4.86 0.73
N ILE A 37 9.75 3.55 0.58
CA ILE A 37 10.82 3.01 -0.26
C ILE A 37 10.65 3.48 -1.72
N HIS A 38 9.43 3.45 -2.26
CA HIS A 38 9.17 3.90 -3.62
C HIS A 38 9.40 5.40 -3.80
N LEU A 39 8.98 6.24 -2.86
CA LEU A 39 9.28 7.67 -2.92
C LEU A 39 10.79 7.95 -2.89
N GLN A 40 11.52 7.24 -2.04
CA GLN A 40 12.98 7.34 -1.96
C GLN A 40 13.65 6.92 -3.27
N LEU A 41 13.23 5.79 -3.85
CA LEU A 41 13.73 5.32 -5.14
C LEU A 41 13.46 6.33 -6.25
N GLY A 42 12.25 6.89 -6.32
CA GLY A 42 11.89 7.91 -7.29
C GLY A 42 12.82 9.13 -7.24
N ASN A 43 13.14 9.62 -6.04
CA ASN A 43 14.10 10.71 -5.87
C ASN A 43 15.53 10.33 -6.29
N GLN A 44 15.98 9.12 -5.97
CA GLN A 44 17.33 8.65 -6.29
C GLN A 44 17.58 8.52 -7.79
N ILE A 45 16.58 8.11 -8.57
CA ILE A 45 16.76 7.85 -10.00
C ILE A 45 16.22 8.97 -10.92
N ALA A 46 15.72 10.06 -10.34
CA ALA A 46 15.14 11.19 -11.09
C ALA A 46 16.08 11.77 -12.15
N GLY A 47 17.39 11.81 -11.88
CA GLY A 47 18.41 12.28 -12.83
C GLY A 47 18.90 11.23 -13.83
N LEU A 48 18.49 9.96 -13.69
CA LEU A 48 18.96 8.84 -14.50
C LEU A 48 17.88 8.31 -15.45
N ASN A 49 16.65 8.19 -14.97
CA ASN A 49 15.52 7.71 -15.74
C ASN A 49 14.22 8.37 -15.25
N GLN A 50 13.81 9.43 -15.94
CA GLN A 50 12.66 10.23 -15.55
C GLN A 50 11.35 9.44 -15.55
N GLN A 51 11.13 8.56 -16.52
CA GLN A 51 9.92 7.74 -16.59
C GLN A 51 9.82 6.82 -15.37
N LEU A 52 10.90 6.09 -15.07
CA LEU A 52 10.92 5.18 -13.93
C LEU A 52 10.83 5.95 -12.60
N ALA A 53 11.42 7.15 -12.52
CA ALA A 53 11.31 8.02 -11.35
C ALA A 53 9.86 8.44 -11.08
N ILE A 54 9.12 8.85 -12.12
CA ILE A 54 7.71 9.19 -12.01
C ILE A 54 6.90 7.97 -11.57
N LEU A 55 7.15 6.79 -12.15
CA LEU A 55 6.47 5.56 -11.77
C LEU A 55 6.69 5.22 -10.29
N PHE A 56 7.93 5.33 -9.80
CA PHE A 56 8.25 5.14 -8.39
C PHE A 56 7.51 6.15 -7.49
N VAL A 57 7.49 7.44 -7.85
CA VAL A 57 6.77 8.45 -7.07
C VAL A 57 5.26 8.16 -7.04
N LEU A 58 4.66 7.87 -8.19
CA LEU A 58 3.24 7.52 -8.28
C LEU A 58 2.91 6.27 -7.46
N ASN A 59 3.77 5.25 -7.49
CA ASN A 59 3.61 4.06 -6.66
C ASN A 59 3.66 4.40 -5.17
N GLY A 60 4.67 5.20 -4.78
CA GLY A 60 4.86 5.61 -3.40
C GLY A 60 3.63 6.33 -2.85
N VAL A 61 3.14 7.30 -3.61
CA VAL A 61 1.88 8.02 -3.30
C VAL A 61 0.69 7.06 -3.29
N GLY A 62 0.59 6.14 -4.24
CA GLY A 62 -0.49 5.16 -4.32
C GLY A 62 -0.62 4.31 -3.06
N PHE A 63 0.49 3.77 -2.55
CA PHE A 63 0.49 2.98 -1.30
C PHE A 63 0.15 3.81 -0.07
N LEU A 64 0.71 5.02 0.06
CA LEU A 64 0.41 5.90 1.21
C LEU A 64 -1.04 6.40 1.18
N ALA A 65 -1.55 6.78 0.00
CA ALA A 65 -2.93 7.16 -0.18
C ALA A 65 -3.86 5.98 0.09
N GLY A 66 -3.54 4.78 -0.40
CA GLY A 66 -4.27 3.55 -0.08
C GLY A 66 -4.33 3.28 1.41
N GLY A 67 -3.20 3.41 2.12
CA GLY A 67 -3.15 3.30 3.58
C GLY A 67 -3.99 4.36 4.30
N ALA A 68 -4.00 5.60 3.81
CA ALA A 68 -4.85 6.66 4.34
C ALA A 68 -6.35 6.38 4.13
N VAL A 69 -6.73 5.86 2.96
CA VAL A 69 -8.11 5.43 2.69
C VAL A 69 -8.48 4.23 3.57
N TYR A 70 -7.54 3.31 3.82
CA TYR A 70 -7.75 2.15 4.68
C TYR A 70 -8.13 2.52 6.11
N VAL A 71 -7.46 3.54 6.68
CA VAL A 71 -7.80 4.04 8.03
C VAL A 71 -8.95 5.04 8.04
N SER A 72 -9.66 5.19 6.92
CA SER A 72 -10.80 6.09 6.80
C SER A 72 -12.13 5.33 6.75
N SER A 73 -13.22 6.02 7.08
CA SER A 73 -14.57 5.48 6.92
C SER A 73 -15.01 5.27 5.46
N TYR A 74 -14.16 5.62 4.48
CA TYR A 74 -14.40 5.39 3.05
C TYR A 74 -13.94 4.00 2.57
N TRP A 75 -13.28 3.21 3.41
CA TRP A 75 -12.84 1.87 3.01
C TRP A 75 -14.04 0.97 2.68
N ARG A 76 -13.94 0.23 1.57
CA ARG A 76 -14.95 -0.73 1.11
C ARG A 76 -14.27 -2.07 0.89
N GLU A 77 -14.99 -3.15 1.13
CA GLU A 77 -14.52 -4.54 0.99
C GLU A 77 -13.73 -4.78 -0.32
N ALA A 78 -14.25 -4.30 -1.46
CA ALA A 78 -13.59 -4.43 -2.76
C ALA A 78 -12.18 -3.78 -2.82
N LEU A 79 -11.89 -2.79 -1.98
CA LEU A 79 -10.58 -2.13 -1.93
C LEU A 79 -9.48 -3.04 -1.39
N TYR A 80 -9.82 -4.10 -0.64
CA TYR A 80 -8.85 -5.13 -0.28
C TYR A 80 -8.29 -5.84 -1.51
N LEU A 81 -9.16 -6.26 -2.43
CA LEU A 81 -8.72 -6.89 -3.68
C LEU A 81 -7.98 -5.91 -4.59
N VAL A 82 -8.38 -4.63 -4.61
CA VAL A 82 -7.64 -3.58 -5.31
C VAL A 82 -6.24 -3.41 -4.73
N ALA A 83 -6.09 -3.37 -3.40
CA ALA A 83 -4.80 -3.26 -2.74
C ALA A 83 -3.91 -4.48 -3.02
N ALA A 84 -4.48 -5.69 -2.99
CA ALA A 84 -3.76 -6.92 -3.33
C ALA A 84 -3.30 -6.91 -4.79
N ALA A 85 -4.20 -6.62 -5.73
CA ALA A 85 -3.88 -6.55 -7.15
C ALA A 85 -2.83 -5.46 -7.46
N TYR A 86 -2.92 -4.32 -6.79
CA TYR A 86 -1.95 -3.24 -6.91
C TYR A 86 -0.57 -3.70 -6.42
N ALA A 87 -0.46 -4.26 -5.22
CA ALA A 87 0.81 -4.78 -4.68
C ALA A 87 1.42 -5.90 -5.56
N LEU A 88 0.59 -6.80 -6.11
CA LEU A 88 1.06 -7.83 -7.04
C LEU A 88 1.56 -7.22 -8.35
N THR A 89 0.90 -6.18 -8.86
CA THR A 89 1.32 -5.47 -10.08
C THR A 89 2.70 -4.85 -9.90
N THR A 90 3.03 -4.33 -8.71
CA THR A 90 4.33 -3.71 -8.43
C THR A 90 5.44 -4.74 -8.23
N ILE A 91 5.11 -5.96 -7.78
CA ILE A 91 6.01 -7.11 -7.81
C ILE A 91 6.29 -7.53 -9.26
N VAL A 92 5.24 -7.73 -10.07
CA VAL A 92 5.39 -8.09 -11.49
C VAL A 92 6.20 -7.04 -12.25
N SER A 93 5.98 -5.76 -11.95
CA SER A 93 6.71 -4.65 -12.56
C SER A 93 8.22 -4.75 -12.36
N LEU A 94 8.71 -5.29 -11.23
CA LEU A 94 10.14 -5.53 -11.05
C LEU A 94 10.71 -6.38 -12.19
N PHE A 95 10.06 -7.50 -12.51
CA PHE A 95 10.50 -8.41 -13.56
C PHE A 95 10.30 -7.84 -14.96
N VAL A 96 9.28 -7.00 -15.15
CA VAL A 96 9.08 -6.30 -16.43
C VAL A 96 10.24 -5.33 -16.71
N PHE A 97 10.72 -4.60 -15.70
CA PHE A 97 11.78 -3.60 -15.88
C PHE A 97 13.21 -4.15 -15.70
N GLN A 98 13.39 -5.22 -14.94
CA GLN A 98 14.72 -5.80 -14.64
C GLN A 98 14.96 -7.17 -15.30
N GLY A 99 13.94 -7.77 -15.93
CA GLY A 99 14.00 -9.10 -16.54
C GLY A 99 13.37 -10.20 -15.67
N PHE A 100 12.92 -11.27 -16.32
CA PHE A 100 12.29 -12.43 -15.68
C PHE A 100 13.34 -13.46 -15.22
N SER A 101 14.15 -13.09 -14.25
CA SER A 101 15.06 -14.01 -13.56
C SER A 101 15.26 -13.59 -12.11
N VAL A 102 15.94 -14.42 -11.32
CA VAL A 102 16.36 -14.05 -9.96
C VAL A 102 17.35 -12.88 -9.95
N ASP A 103 18.03 -12.62 -11.08
CA ASP A 103 18.98 -11.52 -11.23
C ASP A 103 18.29 -10.15 -11.12
N ALA A 104 16.96 -10.09 -11.26
CA ALA A 104 16.17 -8.87 -11.02
C ALA A 104 16.34 -8.31 -9.59
N PHE A 105 16.77 -9.14 -8.65
CA PHE A 105 17.09 -8.73 -7.27
C PHE A 105 18.56 -8.36 -7.06
N TYR A 106 19.40 -8.38 -8.10
CA TYR A 106 20.83 -8.12 -8.00
C TYR A 106 21.22 -6.82 -8.71
N MET A 107 22.24 -6.14 -8.18
CA MET A 107 22.87 -4.99 -8.79
C MET A 107 24.40 -5.13 -8.65
N GLY A 108 25.11 -5.27 -9.76
CA GLY A 108 26.57 -5.47 -9.76
C GLY A 108 27.02 -6.72 -8.99
N ASN A 109 26.40 -7.88 -9.26
CA ASN A 109 26.63 -9.15 -8.55
C ASN A 109 26.34 -9.15 -7.04
N THR A 110 25.79 -8.06 -6.50
CA THR A 110 25.40 -7.97 -5.08
C THR A 110 23.89 -7.91 -4.97
N LEU A 111 23.33 -8.53 -3.92
CA LEU A 111 21.90 -8.47 -3.66
C LEU A 111 21.47 -7.02 -3.42
N ASN A 112 20.46 -6.58 -4.17
CA ASN A 112 19.82 -5.29 -3.95
C ASN A 112 18.83 -5.43 -2.77
N THR A 113 19.33 -5.20 -1.57
CA THR A 113 18.55 -5.31 -0.32
C THR A 113 17.29 -4.44 -0.35
N THR A 114 17.35 -3.25 -0.96
CA THR A 114 16.18 -2.36 -1.09
C THR A 114 15.09 -3.00 -1.96
N ALA A 115 15.46 -3.61 -3.08
CA ALA A 115 14.51 -4.32 -3.93
C ALA A 115 13.86 -5.50 -3.18
N VAL A 116 14.66 -6.31 -2.48
CA VAL A 116 14.16 -7.45 -1.70
C VAL A 116 13.19 -7.00 -0.61
N ILE A 117 13.56 -6.02 0.21
CA ILE A 117 12.70 -5.49 1.28
C ILE A 117 11.41 -4.92 0.69
N SER A 118 11.50 -4.15 -0.39
CA SER A 118 10.32 -3.58 -1.04
C SER A 118 9.36 -4.66 -1.52
N LYS A 119 9.85 -5.70 -2.22
CA LYS A 119 8.99 -6.77 -2.73
C LYS A 119 8.43 -7.65 -1.62
N ALA A 120 9.20 -7.87 -0.54
CA ALA A 120 8.71 -8.57 0.64
C ALA A 120 7.57 -7.80 1.33
N ALA A 121 7.70 -6.48 1.48
CA ALA A 121 6.64 -5.64 2.05
C ALA A 121 5.38 -5.67 1.17
N GLU A 122 5.51 -5.61 -0.15
CA GLU A 122 4.37 -5.74 -1.07
C GLU A 122 3.70 -7.11 -0.99
N ALA A 123 4.49 -8.20 -0.89
CA ALA A 123 3.95 -9.54 -0.75
C ALA A 123 3.18 -9.71 0.57
N VAL A 124 3.70 -9.15 1.67
CA VAL A 124 3.00 -9.09 2.96
C VAL A 124 1.70 -8.31 2.83
N LEU A 125 1.73 -7.13 2.20
CA LEU A 125 0.52 -6.33 1.98
C LEU A 125 -0.52 -7.11 1.16
N ALA A 126 -0.12 -7.76 0.07
CA ALA A 126 -1.02 -8.56 -0.75
C ALA A 126 -1.66 -9.72 0.04
N ALA A 127 -0.84 -10.44 0.82
CA ALA A 127 -1.32 -11.53 1.66
C ALA A 127 -2.29 -11.04 2.75
N CYS A 128 -1.95 -9.94 3.44
CA CYS A 128 -2.83 -9.34 4.44
C CYS A 128 -4.14 -8.85 3.81
N ALA A 129 -4.09 -8.21 2.65
CA ALA A 129 -5.29 -7.72 1.97
C ALA A 129 -6.22 -8.86 1.55
N VAL A 130 -5.69 -9.95 1.01
CA VAL A 130 -6.49 -11.15 0.68
C VAL A 130 -7.07 -11.79 1.94
N PHE A 131 -6.29 -11.88 3.02
CA PHE A 131 -6.78 -12.39 4.29
C PHE A 131 -7.93 -11.54 4.83
N LEU A 132 -7.76 -10.22 4.90
CA LEU A 132 -8.77 -9.29 5.42
C LEU A 132 -10.04 -9.33 4.59
N TYR A 133 -9.93 -9.42 3.25
CA TYR A 133 -11.07 -9.62 2.35
C TYR A 133 -11.89 -10.87 2.69
N ALA A 134 -11.25 -11.94 3.14
CA ALA A 134 -11.92 -13.20 3.46
C ALA A 134 -12.52 -13.23 4.88
N THR A 135 -12.16 -12.28 5.75
CA THR A 135 -12.48 -12.34 7.18
C THR A 135 -13.27 -11.14 7.71
N GLU A 136 -13.26 -10.01 7.00
CA GLU A 136 -14.05 -8.81 7.32
C GLU A 136 -15.24 -8.66 6.38
#